data_AF-A0A7Y2YN39-F1
#
_entry.id   AF-A0A7Y2YN39-F1
#
_cell.length_a   1.000
_cell.length_b   1.000
_cell.length_c   1.000
_cell.angle_alpha   90.00
_cell.angle_beta   90.00
_cell.angle_gamma   90.00
#
_symmetry.space_group_name_H-M   'P 1'
#
loop_
_entity.id
_entity.type
_entity.pdbx_description
1 polymer ?
#
loop_
_entity_poly.entity_id
_entity_poly.type
_entity_poly.pdbx_seq_one_letter_code
_entity_poly.pdbx_strand_id
1 'polypeptide(L)'
;MSIAKKEYKRITVKTLVDMKSNKEKISMLTAYDYTMAKIVDEAGVDVILVGDSASNVMAGHETTLPITLDQMIYHAASVLR
;
A
#
# COMPACT_ATOMS: atom_id res chain seq x y z
N MET A 1 12.79 11.27 -19.66
CA MET A 1 12.85 9.93 -20.28
C MET A 1 12.27 8.95 -19.29
N SER A 2 11.10 8.37 -19.61
CA SER A 2 10.52 7.32 -18.77
C SER A 2 11.38 6.07 -18.92
N ILE A 3 12.03 5.65 -17.84
CA ILE A 3 12.72 4.37 -17.79
C ILE A 3 11.60 3.33 -17.86
N ALA A 4 11.62 2.47 -18.88
CA ALA A 4 10.62 1.41 -19.00
C ALA A 4 10.62 0.58 -17.72
N LYS A 5 9.54 0.68 -16.93
CA LYS A 5 9.41 -0.01 -15.65
C LYS A 5 9.27 -1.50 -15.95
N LYS A 6 10.05 -2.34 -15.29
CA LYS A 6 9.94 -3.78 -15.44
C LYS A 6 8.59 -4.22 -14.90
N GLU A 7 7.82 -4.96 -15.69
CA GLU A 7 6.50 -5.42 -15.27
C GLU A 7 6.65 -6.62 -14.32
N TYR A 8 6.38 -6.41 -13.04
CA TYR A 8 6.50 -7.44 -12.02
C TYR A 8 5.14 -8.07 -11.76
N LYS A 9 4.99 -9.37 -12.00
CA LYS A 9 3.75 -10.11 -11.70
C LYS A 9 3.37 -10.09 -10.20
N ARG A 10 4.37 -9.96 -9.32
CA ARG A 10 4.19 -9.82 -7.88
C ARG A 10 5.36 -9.05 -7.29
N ILE A 11 5.06 -8.00 -6.52
CA ILE A 11 6.07 -7.25 -5.79
C ILE A 11 6.44 -8.01 -4.51
N THR A 12 7.73 -8.18 -4.28
CA THR A 12 8.30 -8.84 -3.10
C THR A 12 9.37 -7.94 -2.48
N VAL A 13 9.82 -8.24 -1.26
CA VAL A 13 10.93 -7.52 -0.64
C VAL A 13 12.17 -7.52 -1.53
N LYS A 14 12.48 -8.66 -2.18
CA LYS A 14 13.58 -8.76 -3.14
C LYS A 14 13.37 -7.83 -4.33
N THR A 15 12.16 -7.78 -4.88
CA THR A 15 11.80 -6.87 -5.97
C THR A 15 12.11 -5.41 -5.61
N LEU A 16 11.74 -4.98 -4.40
CA LEU A 16 12.00 -3.61 -3.94
C LEU A 16 13.49 -3.30 -3.77
N VAL A 17 14.28 -4.27 -3.30
CA VAL A 17 15.75 -4.15 -3.21
C VAL A 17 16.38 -4.04 -4.60
N ASP A 18 15.90 -4.83 -5.57
CA ASP A 18 16.36 -4.80 -6.96
C ASP A 18 16.00 -3.46 -7.62
N MET A 19 14.76 -2.98 -7.46
CA MET A 19 14.31 -1.67 -7.95
C MET A 19 15.19 -0.53 -7.41
N LYS A 20 15.50 -0.54 -6.11
CA LYS A 20 16.41 0.42 -5.49
C LYS A 20 17.80 0.38 -6.13
N SER A 21 18.34 -0.82 -6.36
CA SER A 21 19.66 -1.03 -6.98
C SER A 21 19.70 -0.52 -8.43
N ASN A 22 18.61 -0.69 -9.16
CA ASN A 22 18.43 -0.21 -10.53
C ASN A 22 18.04 1.28 -10.62
N LYS A 23 17.90 1.98 -9.48
CA LYS A 23 17.41 3.37 -9.38
C LYS A 23 15.99 3.56 -9.95
N GLU A 24 15.20 2.49 -9.98
CA GLU A 24 13.78 2.54 -10.29
C GLU A 24 13.01 3.13 -9.10
N LYS A 25 12.10 4.07 -9.38
CA LYS A 25 11.28 4.70 -8.33
C LYS A 25 10.17 3.73 -7.90
N ILE A 26 10.00 3.59 -6.59
CA ILE A 26 8.96 2.76 -5.97
C ILE A 26 7.79 3.68 -5.62
N SER A 27 6.60 3.38 -6.13
CA SER A 27 5.36 4.03 -5.73
C SER A 27 4.69 3.26 -4.59
N MET A 28 4.19 4.00 -3.59
CA MET A 28 3.46 3.44 -2.47
C MET A 28 2.24 4.30 -2.18
N LEU A 29 1.08 3.66 -1.99
CA LEU A 29 -0.16 4.34 -1.66
C LEU A 29 -0.85 3.64 -0.49
N THR A 30 -1.56 4.39 0.33
CA THR A 30 -2.40 3.79 1.36
C THR A 30 -3.71 3.28 0.79
N ALA A 31 -4.15 2.13 1.28
CA ALA A 31 -5.51 1.61 1.05
C ALA A 31 -5.96 0.86 2.31
N TYR A 32 -7.26 0.86 2.56
CA TYR A 32 -7.83 0.34 3.82
C TYR A 32 -9.00 -0.62 3.61
N ASP A 33 -9.41 -0.83 2.36
CA ASP A 33 -10.50 -1.72 1.98
C ASP A 33 -10.20 -2.43 0.64
N TYR A 34 -11.03 -3.44 0.34
CA TYR A 34 -10.91 -4.28 -0.85
C TYR A 34 -11.02 -3.50 -2.16
N THR A 35 -11.98 -2.59 -2.24
CA THR A 35 -12.28 -1.87 -3.49
C THR A 35 -11.12 -0.96 -3.85
N MET A 36 -10.60 -0.21 -2.88
CA MET A 36 -9.47 0.67 -3.10
C MET A 36 -8.18 -0.11 -3.34
N ALA A 37 -7.96 -1.23 -2.65
CA ALA A 37 -6.80 -2.09 -2.90
C ALA A 37 -6.77 -2.58 -4.36
N LYS A 38 -7.90 -3.05 -4.89
CA LYS A 38 -8.02 -3.44 -6.30
C LYS A 38 -7.72 -2.31 -7.28
N ILE A 39 -8.30 -1.14 -7.07
CA ILE A 39 -8.08 0.02 -7.95
C ILE A 39 -6.60 0.43 -7.97
N VAL A 40 -5.96 0.42 -6.80
CA VAL A 40 -4.56 0.80 -6.64
C VAL A 40 -3.61 -0.23 -7.26
N ASP A 41 -3.92 -1.52 -7.13
CA ASP A 41 -3.17 -2.62 -7.78
C ASP A 41 -3.31 -2.55 -9.31
N GLU A 42 -4.52 -2.36 -9.83
CA GLU A 42 -4.80 -2.19 -11.27
C GLU A 42 -4.14 -0.92 -11.85
N ALA A 43 -3.94 0.12 -11.03
CA ALA A 43 -3.21 1.33 -11.40
C ALA A 43 -1.68 1.16 -11.42
N GLY A 44 -1.15 0.00 -11.03
CA GLY A 44 0.29 -0.32 -11.09
C GLY A 44 1.12 0.30 -9.97
N VAL A 45 0.53 0.52 -8.79
CA VAL A 45 1.27 0.93 -7.59
C VAL A 45 2.11 -0.23 -7.05
N ASP A 46 3.37 0.01 -6.68
CA ASP A 46 4.26 -1.09 -6.28
C ASP A 46 3.93 -1.65 -4.89
N VAL A 47 3.47 -0.79 -3.97
CA VAL A 47 3.18 -1.19 -2.59
C VAL A 47 1.92 -0.54 -2.06
N ILE A 48 1.04 -1.34 -1.45
CA ILE A 48 -0.10 -0.87 -0.68
C ILE A 48 0.28 -0.84 0.80
N LEU A 49 0.10 0.32 1.45
CA LEU A 49 0.35 0.50 2.88
C LEU A 49 -0.96 0.56 3.66
N VAL A 50 -1.14 -0.38 4.58
CA VAL A 50 -2.20 -0.31 5.60
C VAL A 50 -1.63 0.41 6.82
N GLY A 51 -1.80 1.73 6.83
CA GLY A 51 -1.28 2.62 7.87
C GLY A 51 -2.29 2.97 8.96
N ASP A 52 -1.79 3.42 10.11
CA ASP A 52 -2.57 3.96 11.23
C ASP A 52 -3.30 5.28 10.88
N SER A 53 -2.94 5.90 9.75
CA SER A 53 -3.68 6.98 9.11
C SER A 53 -5.14 6.63 8.79
N ALA A 54 -5.51 5.34 8.79
CA ALA A 54 -6.91 4.90 8.79
C ALA A 54 -7.72 5.53 9.95
N SER A 55 -7.08 5.80 11.10
CA SER A 55 -7.70 6.50 12.23
C SER A 55 -8.27 7.85 11.82
N ASN A 56 -7.51 8.63 11.04
CA ASN A 56 -7.95 9.94 10.58
C ASN A 56 -8.96 9.82 9.45
N VAL A 57 -8.65 9.05 8.41
CA VAL A 57 -9.41 9.08 7.16
C VAL A 57 -10.64 8.17 7.15
N MET A 58 -10.63 7.08 7.92
CA MET A 58 -11.74 6.13 7.99
C MET A 58 -12.59 6.32 9.25
N ALA A 59 -11.94 6.60 10.39
CA ALA A 59 -12.64 6.76 11.67
C ALA A 59 -12.88 8.23 12.08
N GLY A 60 -12.30 9.20 11.37
CA GLY A 60 -12.53 10.62 11.62
C GLY A 60 -11.86 11.18 12.88
N HIS A 61 -10.88 10.47 13.45
CA HIS A 61 -10.13 10.94 14.61
C HIS A 61 -9.17 12.07 14.23
N GLU A 62 -8.86 12.95 15.20
CA GLU A 62 -7.85 14.00 15.00
C GLU A 62 -6.41 13.46 14.98
N THR A 63 -6.17 12.31 15.63
CA THR A 63 -4.85 11.68 15.70
C THR A 63 -4.92 10.19 15.37
N THR A 64 -3.76 9.56 15.17
CA THR A 64 -3.68 8.11 14.94
C THR A 64 -3.65 7.28 16.22
N LEU A 65 -3.50 7.90 17.40
CA LEU A 65 -3.44 7.21 18.68
C LEU A 65 -4.64 6.31 19.02
N PRO A 66 -5.89 6.64 18.65
CA PRO A 66 -7.04 5.84 19.06
C PRO A 66 -7.24 4.54 18.26
N ILE A 67 -6.50 4.31 17.17
CA ILE A 67 -6.67 3.10 16.37
C ILE A 67 -6.10 1.87 17.09
N THR A 68 -6.88 0.81 17.10
CA THR A 68 -6.54 -0.45 17.77
C THR A 68 -5.89 -1.44 16.80
N LEU A 69 -5.19 -2.43 17.34
CA LEU A 69 -4.61 -3.51 16.53
C LEU A 69 -5.69 -4.31 15.79
N ASP A 70 -6.85 -4.54 16.40
CA ASP A 70 -7.96 -5.26 15.77
C ASP A 70 -8.50 -4.52 14.54
N GLN A 71 -8.59 -3.19 14.61
CA GLN A 71 -8.95 -2.36 13.47
C GLN A 71 -7.88 -2.43 12.36
N MET A 72 -6.60 -2.40 12.72
CA MET A 72 -5.51 -2.58 11.75
C MET A 72 -5.55 -3.95 11.06
N ILE A 73 -5.80 -5.02 11.82
CA ILE A 73 -5.96 -6.38 11.29
C ILE A 73 -7.16 -6.45 10.35
N TYR A 74 -8.29 -5.82 10.69
CA TYR A 74 -9.47 -5.76 9.83
C TYR A 74 -9.19 -5.08 8.49
N HIS A 75 -8.51 -3.93 8.51
CA HIS A 75 -8.13 -3.22 7.28
C HIS A 75 -7.11 -4.04 6.46
N ALA A 76 -6.12 -4.65 7.10
CA ALA A 76 -5.14 -5.50 6.43
C ALA A 76 -5.77 -6.72 5.77
N ALA A 77 -6.70 -7.40 6.47
CA ALA A 77 -7.44 -8.51 5.92
C ALA A 77 -8.36 -8.09 4.77
N SER A 78 -8.86 -6.85 4.78
CA SER A 78 -9.69 -6.31 3.70
C SER A 78 -8.88 -5.99 2.45
N VAL A 79 -7.67 -5.44 2.61
CA VAL A 79 -6.73 -5.15 1.51
C VAL A 79 -6.13 -6.40 0.89
N LEU A 80 -5.95 -7.47 1.66
CA LEU A 80 -5.38 -8.73 1.19
C LEU A 80 -6.29 -9.51 0.21
N ARG A 81 -7.60 -9.28 0.26
CA ARG A 81 -8.60 -10.03 -0.52
C ARG A 81 -8.59 -9.62 -1.98
#